data_AF-A0A3S2PQ77-F1
#
_entry.id   AF-A0A3S2PQ77-F1
#
_cell.length_a   1.000
_cell.length_b   1.000
_cell.length_c   1.000
_cell.angle_alpha   90.00
_cell.angle_beta   90.00
_cell.angle_gamma   90.00
#
_symmetry.space_group_name_H-M   'P 1'
#
loop_
_entity.id
_entity.type
_entity.pdbx_description
1 polymer ?
#
loop_
_entity_poly.entity_id
_entity_poly.type
_entity_poly.pdbx_seq_one_letter_code
_entity_poly.pdbx_strand_id
1 'polypeptide(L)'
;MDHKLESLPHIRHTAVHFSSLKVNESLCLLYGYTESFKLHVGWLKTVKENFSLPFQSDEGAINHLSHLSNLINTSLQQIREDVPPLPSSSPFPVVPTAFDATRLSVEISEQLKVFCRWSKRVLLLFRRRSGCSRH
;
A
#
# COMPACT_ATOMS: atom_id res chain seq x y z
N MET A 1 -13.14 22.21 -4.84
CA MET A 1 -13.20 21.17 -3.79
C MET A 1 -12.14 20.16 -4.13
N ASP A 2 -11.01 20.19 -3.43
CA ASP A 2 -9.90 19.26 -3.66
C ASP A 2 -10.31 17.86 -3.17
N HIS A 3 -10.71 16.99 -4.09
CA HIS A 3 -10.93 15.57 -3.82
C HIS A 3 -9.58 14.86 -3.76
N LYS A 4 -8.77 15.18 -2.75
CA LYS A 4 -7.48 14.54 -2.51
C LYS A 4 -7.67 13.41 -1.50
N LEU A 5 -7.23 12.21 -1.82
CA LEU A 5 -7.16 11.12 -0.86
C LEU A 5 -6.05 11.43 0.16
N GLU A 6 -6.35 12.19 1.20
CA GLU A 6 -5.41 12.48 2.30
C GLU A 6 -4.95 11.21 3.03
N SER A 7 -5.66 10.10 2.85
CA SER A 7 -5.38 8.78 3.41
C SER A 7 -4.38 7.92 2.61
N LEU A 8 -4.02 8.30 1.38
CA LEU A 8 -3.05 7.53 0.60
C LEU A 8 -1.64 7.74 1.15
N PRO A 9 -0.84 6.67 1.29
CA PRO A 9 0.47 6.76 1.90
C PRO A 9 1.40 7.65 1.07
N HIS A 10 2.03 8.63 1.73
CA HIS A 10 3.03 9.47 1.10
C HIS A 10 4.38 8.75 1.10
N ILE A 11 4.71 8.11 -0.02
CA ILE A 11 5.92 7.31 -0.14
C ILE A 11 7.12 8.21 -0.48
N ARG A 12 8.14 8.20 0.38
CA ARG A 12 9.41 8.90 0.14
C ARG A 12 10.34 8.02 -0.71
N HIS A 13 10.79 8.53 -1.85
CA HIS A 13 11.60 7.77 -2.83
C HIS A 13 13.01 8.34 -3.09
N THR A 14 13.51 9.25 -2.26
CA THR A 14 14.83 9.85 -2.50
C THR A 14 15.96 8.84 -2.25
N ALA A 15 17.05 8.94 -3.01
CA ALA A 15 18.21 8.06 -2.84
C ALA A 15 18.81 8.14 -1.42
N VAL A 16 18.81 9.35 -0.84
CA VAL A 16 19.23 9.61 0.56
C VAL A 16 18.35 8.84 1.55
N HIS A 17 17.03 8.80 1.32
CA HIS A 17 16.11 8.03 2.15
C HIS A 17 16.43 6.53 2.10
N PHE A 18 16.77 5.99 0.93
CA PHE A 18 17.14 4.58 0.78
C PHE A 18 18.47 4.20 1.46
N SER A 19 19.46 5.11 1.51
CA SER A 19 20.73 4.83 2.19
C SER A 19 20.57 4.66 3.70
N SER A 20 19.63 5.36 4.33
CA SER A 20 19.41 5.36 5.78
C SER A 20 18.35 4.35 6.27
N LEU A 21 17.70 3.59 5.38
CA LEU A 21 16.63 2.67 5.77
C LEU A 21 17.13 1.59 6.73
N LYS A 22 16.48 1.49 7.89
CA LYS A 22 16.59 0.32 8.77
C LYS A 22 15.54 -0.72 8.37
N VAL A 23 15.88 -1.99 8.55
CA VAL A 23 15.03 -3.13 8.13
C VAL A 23 13.70 -3.13 8.87
N ASN A 24 13.74 -2.99 10.20
CA ASN A 24 12.55 -2.90 11.04
C ASN A 24 11.64 -1.72 10.66
N GLU A 25 12.17 -0.51 10.62
CA GLU A 25 11.41 0.71 10.28
C GLU A 25 10.74 0.59 8.91
N SER A 26 11.43 0.00 7.93
CA SER A 26 10.87 -0.15 6.59
C SER A 26 9.87 -1.27 6.48
N LEU A 27 10.01 -2.36 7.24
CA LEU A 27 8.98 -3.41 7.33
C LEU A 27 7.72 -2.86 7.99
N CYS A 28 7.84 -2.04 9.03
CA CYS A 28 6.73 -1.32 9.65
C CYS A 28 6.03 -0.40 8.65
N LEU A 29 6.78 0.39 7.86
CA LEU A 29 6.21 1.23 6.80
C LEU A 29 5.55 0.41 5.69
N LEU A 30 6.20 -0.68 5.26
CA LEU A 30 5.63 -1.61 4.27
C LEU A 30 4.30 -2.18 4.74
N TYR A 31 4.22 -2.59 6.01
CA TYR A 31 3.00 -3.10 6.61
C TYR A 31 1.89 -2.04 6.58
N GLY A 32 2.15 -0.85 7.13
CA GLY A 32 1.17 0.23 7.19
C GLY A 32 0.67 0.66 5.81
N TYR A 33 1.56 0.74 4.81
CA TYR A 33 1.17 1.06 3.44
C TYR A 33 0.34 -0.06 2.81
N THR A 34 0.71 -1.32 3.02
CA THR A 34 -0.04 -2.48 2.51
C THR A 34 -1.47 -2.49 3.04
N GLU A 35 -1.64 -2.25 4.34
CA GLU A 35 -2.94 -2.21 5.00
C GLU A 35 -3.78 -1.02 4.53
N SER A 36 -3.15 0.16 4.37
CA SER A 36 -3.83 1.31 3.75
C SER A 36 -4.32 0.98 2.34
N PHE A 37 -3.49 0.39 1.46
CA PHE A 37 -3.94 0.02 0.11
C PHE A 37 -5.04 -1.04 0.11
N LYS A 38 -5.04 -2.00 1.05
CA LYS A 38 -6.17 -2.95 1.19
C LYS A 38 -7.48 -2.23 1.47
N LEU A 39 -7.47 -1.27 2.39
CA LEU A 39 -8.66 -0.47 2.71
C LEU A 39 -9.13 0.32 1.47
N HIS A 40 -8.22 0.97 0.74
CA HIS A 40 -8.56 1.76 -0.45
C HIS A 40 -9.10 0.91 -1.61
N VAL A 41 -8.50 -0.26 -1.87
CA VAL A 41 -8.97 -1.19 -2.91
C VAL A 41 -10.33 -1.79 -2.51
N GLY A 42 -10.51 -2.13 -1.23
CA GLY A 42 -11.79 -2.57 -0.69
C GLY A 42 -12.89 -1.52 -0.85
N TRP A 43 -12.58 -0.26 -0.52
CA TRP A 43 -13.49 0.86 -0.72
C TRP A 43 -13.85 1.09 -2.19
N LEU A 44 -12.89 0.98 -3.11
CA LEU A 44 -13.16 1.09 -4.55
C LEU A 44 -14.13 0.01 -5.06
N LYS A 45 -14.13 -1.18 -4.45
CA LYS A 45 -15.11 -2.23 -4.77
C LYS A 45 -16.52 -1.75 -4.42
N THR A 46 -16.72 -1.19 -3.24
CA THR A 46 -18.02 -0.62 -2.81
C THR A 46 -18.44 0.55 -3.72
N VAL A 47 -17.53 1.45 -4.09
CA VAL A 47 -17.83 2.58 -4.97
C VAL A 47 -18.21 2.10 -6.38
N LYS A 48 -17.51 1.10 -6.91
CA LYS A 48 -17.82 0.50 -8.20
C LYS A 48 -19.24 -0.07 -8.22
N GLU A 49 -19.63 -0.80 -7.18
CA GLU A 49 -20.97 -1.37 -7.03
C GLU A 49 -22.03 -0.27 -6.98
N ASN A 50 -21.80 0.79 -6.22
CA ASN A 50 -22.74 1.92 -6.08
C ASN A 50 -22.99 2.68 -7.41
N PHE A 51 -21.96 2.85 -8.24
CA PHE A 51 -22.06 3.61 -9.49
C PHE A 51 -22.15 2.73 -10.75
N SER A 52 -22.19 1.40 -10.61
CA SER A 52 -22.19 0.44 -11.73
C SER A 52 -21.07 0.72 -12.75
N LEU A 53 -19.86 1.00 -12.26
CA LEU A 53 -18.77 1.47 -13.11
C LEU A 53 -18.21 0.36 -14.01
N PRO A 54 -17.86 0.65 -15.27
CA PRO A 54 -17.50 -0.36 -16.26
C PRO A 54 -16.07 -0.90 -16.12
N PHE A 55 -15.28 -0.43 -15.15
CA PHE A 55 -13.90 -0.92 -14.98
C PHE A 55 -13.86 -2.28 -14.28
N GLN A 56 -12.93 -3.14 -14.70
CA GLN A 56 -12.71 -4.43 -14.05
C GLN A 56 -12.09 -4.19 -12.67
N SER A 57 -12.71 -4.79 -11.64
CA SER A 57 -12.12 -4.85 -10.31
C SER A 57 -11.09 -5.97 -10.36
N ASP A 58 -9.82 -5.63 -10.18
CA ASP A 58 -8.77 -6.63 -10.02
C ASP A 58 -8.91 -7.27 -8.63
N GLU A 59 -9.76 -8.29 -8.51
CA GLU A 59 -9.88 -9.08 -7.27
C GLU A 59 -8.55 -9.77 -6.90
N GLY A 60 -7.63 -9.93 -7.85
CA GLY A 60 -6.27 -10.38 -7.59
C GLY A 60 -5.48 -9.39 -6.75
N ALA A 61 -5.69 -8.07 -6.92
CA ALA A 61 -4.94 -7.04 -6.20
C ALA A 61 -5.15 -7.13 -4.68
N ILE A 62 -6.39 -7.30 -4.21
CA ILE A 62 -6.68 -7.40 -2.77
C ILE A 62 -6.12 -8.71 -2.16
N ASN A 63 -6.13 -9.80 -2.93
CA ASN A 63 -5.53 -11.06 -2.52
C ASN A 63 -4.00 -10.95 -2.41
N HIS A 64 -3.36 -10.33 -3.40
CA HIS A 64 -1.92 -10.09 -3.37
C HIS A 64 -1.50 -9.17 -2.22
N LEU A 65 -2.26 -8.10 -1.95
CA LEU A 65 -1.99 -7.21 -0.82
C LEU A 65 -2.18 -7.92 0.52
N SER A 66 -3.21 -8.77 0.64
CA SER A 66 -3.44 -9.58 1.84
C SER A 66 -2.30 -10.58 2.08
N HIS A 67 -1.85 -11.24 1.01
CA HIS A 67 -0.70 -12.14 1.09
C HIS A 67 0.58 -11.40 1.49
N LEU A 68 0.86 -10.25 0.88
CA LEU A 68 2.00 -9.41 1.22
C LEU A 68 1.96 -8.96 2.69
N SER A 69 0.80 -8.53 3.17
CA SER A 69 0.61 -8.13 4.56
C SER A 69 0.94 -9.26 5.53
N ASN A 70 0.44 -10.47 5.26
CA ASN A 70 0.74 -11.65 6.07
C ASN A 70 2.24 -11.95 6.12
N LEU A 71 2.93 -11.89 4.97
CA LEU A 71 4.39 -12.10 4.91
C LEU A 71 5.16 -11.05 5.71
N ILE A 72 4.77 -9.77 5.62
CA ILE A 72 5.41 -8.69 6.39
C ILE A 72 5.16 -8.88 7.88
N ASN A 73 3.92 -9.19 8.27
CA ASN A 73 3.55 -9.44 9.67
C ASN A 73 4.36 -10.59 10.28
N THR A 74 4.47 -11.72 9.58
CA THR A 74 5.33 -12.83 10.01
C THR A 74 6.79 -12.40 10.14
N SER A 75 7.29 -11.57 9.23
CA SER A 75 8.66 -11.05 9.29
C SER A 75 8.89 -10.12 10.49
N LEU A 76 7.92 -9.25 10.81
CA LEU A 76 7.95 -8.36 11.99
C LEU A 76 7.99 -9.17 13.30
N GLN A 77 7.15 -10.20 13.40
CA GLN A 77 7.13 -11.11 14.55
C GLN A 77 8.48 -11.82 14.73
N GLN A 78 9.14 -12.24 13.65
CA GLN A 78 10.45 -12.89 13.71
C GLN A 78 11.55 -11.97 14.25
N ILE A 79 11.47 -10.67 13.98
CA ILE A 79 12.44 -9.67 14.48
C ILE A 79 12.02 -9.05 15.82
N ARG A 80 10.96 -9.56 16.47
CA ARG A 80 10.39 -9.08 17.73
C ARG A 80 10.02 -7.59 17.70
N GLU A 81 9.62 -7.10 16.54
CA GLU A 81 9.07 -5.76 16.39
C GLU A 81 7.54 -5.84 16.49
N ASP A 82 6.97 -4.96 17.31
CA ASP A 82 5.52 -4.85 17.40
C ASP A 82 4.97 -4.26 16.10
N VAL A 83 3.87 -4.85 15.64
CA VAL A 83 3.16 -4.36 14.47
C VAL A 83 2.70 -2.93 14.76
N PRO A 84 3.08 -1.93 13.94
CA PRO A 84 2.67 -0.56 14.18
C PRO A 84 1.14 -0.48 14.21
N PRO A 85 0.56 0.30 15.12
CA PRO A 85 -0.88 0.50 15.16
C PRO A 85 -1.36 1.00 13.81
N LEU A 86 -2.34 0.30 13.24
CA LEU A 86 -2.92 0.65 11.97
C LEU A 86 -3.46 2.09 12.06
N PRO A 87 -3.24 2.93 11.04
CA PRO A 87 -3.87 4.24 11.01
C PRO A 87 -5.38 4.02 11.16
N SER A 88 -5.99 4.69 12.14
CA SER A 88 -7.43 4.69 12.35
C SER A 88 -8.10 4.95 11.00
N SER A 89 -9.04 4.07 10.59
CA SER A 89 -9.78 4.22 9.35
C SER A 89 -10.42 5.61 9.31
N SER A 90 -9.73 6.57 8.69
CA SER A 90 -10.34 7.85 8.36
C SER A 90 -11.52 7.54 7.46
N PRO A 91 -12.72 8.10 7.71
CA PRO A 91 -13.85 7.86 6.84
C PRO A 91 -13.46 8.20 5.41
N PHE A 92 -13.70 7.26 4.51
CA PHE A 92 -13.46 7.47 3.08
C PHE A 92 -14.32 8.62 2.57
N PRO A 93 -13.86 9.38 1.56
CA PRO A 93 -14.62 10.49 1.03
C PRO A 93 -15.94 10.00 0.46
N VAL A 94 -17.02 10.76 0.72
CA VAL A 94 -18.28 10.57 0.01
C VAL A 94 -18.06 10.94 -1.44
N VAL A 95 -18.34 10.01 -2.35
CA VAL A 95 -18.16 10.21 -3.78
C VAL A 95 -19.49 10.66 -4.38
N PRO A 96 -19.61 11.90 -4.89
CA PRO A 96 -20.89 12.42 -5.36
C PRO A 96 -21.23 12.00 -6.79
N THR A 97 -20.23 11.62 -7.61
CA THR A 97 -20.44 11.26 -9.02
C THR A 97 -19.62 10.07 -9.49
N ALA A 98 -20.08 9.41 -10.55
CA ALA A 98 -19.34 8.36 -11.26
C ALA A 98 -18.00 8.86 -11.83
N PHE A 99 -17.92 10.15 -12.20
CA PHE A 99 -16.68 10.76 -12.67
C PHE A 99 -15.65 10.87 -11.54
N ASP A 100 -16.08 11.32 -10.35
CA ASP A 100 -15.22 11.40 -9.18
C ASP A 100 -14.74 10.01 -8.74
N ALA A 101 -15.63 9.02 -8.76
CA ALA A 101 -15.28 7.63 -8.52
C ALA A 101 -14.17 7.13 -9.47
N THR A 102 -14.31 7.45 -10.76
CA THR A 102 -13.33 7.08 -11.79
C THR A 102 -12.00 7.80 -11.59
N ARG A 103 -12.04 9.09 -11.25
CA ARG A 103 -10.82 9.87 -10.96
C ARG A 103 -10.07 9.29 -9.76
N LEU A 104 -10.78 8.95 -8.68
CA LEU A 104 -10.20 8.38 -7.47
C LEU A 104 -9.66 6.96 -7.71
N SER A 105 -10.31 6.15 -8.56
CA SER A 105 -9.80 4.81 -8.92
C SER A 105 -8.48 4.89 -9.70
N VAL A 106 -8.35 5.86 -10.61
CA VAL A 106 -7.10 6.14 -11.32
C VAL A 106 -6.01 6.59 -10.35
N GLU A 107 -6.32 7.52 -9.44
CA GLU A 107 -5.36 8.02 -8.45
C GLU A 107 -4.83 6.90 -7.52
N ILE A 108 -5.72 6.06 -6.99
CA ILE A 108 -5.35 4.90 -6.17
C ILE A 108 -4.50 3.92 -6.98
N SER A 109 -4.84 3.66 -8.24
CA SER A 109 -4.09 2.75 -9.10
C SER A 109 -2.66 3.25 -9.37
N GLU A 110 -2.49 4.54 -9.62
CA GLU A 110 -1.16 5.14 -9.80
C GLU A 110 -0.33 5.09 -8.53
N GLN A 111 -0.92 5.40 -7.37
CA GLN A 111 -0.22 5.29 -6.09
C GLN A 111 0.14 3.83 -5.76
N LEU A 112 -0.72 2.87 -6.10
CA LEU A 112 -0.42 1.44 -5.91
C LEU A 112 0.77 0.99 -6.77
N LYS A 113 0.87 1.47 -8.03
CA LYS A 113 2.05 1.21 -8.87
C LYS A 113 3.33 1.77 -8.24
N VAL A 114 3.26 2.98 -7.71
CA VAL A 114 4.38 3.65 -7.02
C VAL A 114 4.80 2.84 -5.79
N PHE A 115 3.84 2.37 -4.99
CA PHE A 115 4.05 1.48 -3.86
C PHE A 115 4.73 0.17 -4.26
N CYS A 116 4.23 -0.53 -5.28
CA CYS A 116 4.82 -1.79 -5.76
C CYS A 116 6.27 -1.61 -6.21
N ARG A 117 6.60 -0.50 -6.88
CA ARG A 117 7.98 -0.20 -7.30
C ARG A 117 8.88 0.07 -6.09
N TRP A 118 8.37 0.80 -5.11
CA TRP A 118 9.11 1.10 -3.88
C TRP A 118 9.34 -0.13 -3.02
N SER A 119 8.30 -0.93 -2.77
CA SER A 119 8.41 -2.14 -1.96
C SER A 119 9.42 -3.11 -2.55
N LYS A 120 9.40 -3.32 -3.87
CA LYS A 120 10.41 -4.11 -4.57
C LYS A 120 11.83 -3.57 -4.34
N ARG A 121 12.03 -2.26 -4.42
CA ARG A 121 13.35 -1.63 -4.19
C ARG A 121 13.83 -1.84 -2.75
N VAL A 122 12.96 -1.59 -1.76
CA VAL A 122 13.27 -1.79 -0.34
C VAL A 122 13.67 -3.25 -0.05
N LEU A 123 12.86 -4.20 -0.49
CA LEU A 123 13.13 -5.63 -0.28
C LEU A 123 14.42 -6.10 -0.97
N LEU A 124 14.70 -5.60 -2.18
CA LEU A 124 15.96 -5.89 -2.88
C LEU A 124 17.18 -5.33 -2.17
N LEU A 125 17.07 -4.14 -1.57
CA LEU A 125 18.14 -3.56 -0.77
C LEU A 125 18.42 -4.39 0.49
N PHE A 126 17.37 -4.88 1.16
CA PHE A 126 17.53 -5.75 2.31
C PHE A 126 18.18 -7.07 1.96
N ARG A 127 17.73 -7.70 0.87
CA ARG A 127 18.37 -8.94 0.38
C ARG A 127 19.86 -8.75 0.06
N ARG A 128 20.25 -7.59 -0.48
CA ARG A 128 21.67 -7.28 -0.76
C ARG A 128 22.47 -7.06 0.53
N ARG A 129 21.88 -6.39 1.53
CA ARG A 129 22.54 -6.11 2.81
C ARG A 129 22.66 -7.35 3.70
N SER A 130 21.70 -8.28 3.62
CA SER A 130 21.70 -9.51 4.42
C SER A 130 22.72 -10.56 3.95
N GLY A 131 23.51 -10.29 2.91
CA GLY A 131 24.58 -11.19 2.45
C GLY A 131 24.09 -12.53 1.91
N CYS A 132 22.79 -12.70 1.65
CA CYS A 132 22.25 -13.89 0.98
C CYS A 132 22.73 -13.90 -0.47
N SER A 133 23.96 -14.36 -0.67
CA SER A 133 24.42 -14.86 -1.97
C SER A 133 23.45 -15.94 -2.41
N ARG A 134 23.01 -15.89 -3.67
CA ARG A 134 22.26 -16.97 -4.29
C ARG A 134 23.16 -18.22 -4.24
N HIS A 135 22.84 -19.14 -3.35
CA HIS A 135 23.28 -20.52 -3.45
C HIS A 135 22.30 -21.29 -4.35
#